data_AF-A0AAW0NX78-F1
#
_entry.id   AF-A0AAW0NX78-F1
#
_cell.length_a   1.000
_cell.length_b   1.000
_cell.length_c   1.000
_cell.angle_alpha   90.00
_cell.angle_beta   90.00
_cell.angle_gamma   90.00
#
_symmetry.space_group_name_H-M   'P 1'
#
loop_
_entity.id
_entity.type
_entity.pdbx_description
1 polymer ?
#
loop_
_entity_poly.entity_id
_entity_poly.type
_entity_poly.pdbx_seq_one_letter_code
_entity_poly.pdbx_strand_id
1 'polypeptide(L)'
;MKNYSGISLLNNGQTPNHIRERNGRKCSSSGLLSGAASLRFSLRGYGFCMGTLFVFCLGSILYQLNGGPPQLLLDIRQYLGESTFQDDHKFLTPRVLKFPSQVVYNRVGKCGSRTVVMLLKLLAEKHHFNLVSSEIHNKTRLSKHEQVALMKNITSIPEPFLYTRHVHFLNFTSFKIEQPVYFNIIRDPINRFLSNYFFRRFGDFRGEQFHLLRTPNMKDEERYLELEDVLLLLERLLPQYFSGAVEIYKGPDYMKMGKLTSTVRKYTPTLEALQVLYHRMSYEYEFYNFIRDQFHLLKRKIGLKSEARPPAYSPEFLHELSIRTPEPLDEDEELDNALEDANSWPIQM
;
A
#
# COMPACT_ATOMS: atom_id res chain seq x y z
N MET A 1 -71.09 -16.10 -13.17
CA MET A 1 -70.87 -17.09 -12.10
C MET A 1 -69.51 -16.82 -11.48
N LYS A 2 -69.54 -16.42 -10.20
CA LYS A 2 -68.51 -16.45 -9.15
C LYS A 2 -67.08 -15.98 -9.58
N ASN A 3 -66.70 -14.70 -9.46
CA ASN A 3 -66.46 -13.84 -8.26
C ASN A 3 -65.02 -14.00 -7.71
N TYR A 4 -64.16 -13.01 -7.44
CA TYR A 4 -64.18 -11.53 -7.31
C TYR A 4 -62.77 -11.01 -7.76
N SER A 5 -62.56 -10.04 -8.67
CA SER A 5 -62.52 -8.56 -8.50
C SER A 5 -61.82 -8.06 -7.21
N GLY A 6 -60.95 -7.06 -7.16
CA GLY A 6 -60.43 -6.09 -8.13
C GLY A 6 -59.88 -4.85 -7.37
N ILE A 7 -58.92 -4.16 -8.00
CA ILE A 7 -58.77 -2.68 -8.05
C ILE A 7 -58.23 -1.91 -6.82
N SER A 8 -56.98 -1.48 -7.00
CA SER A 8 -56.37 -0.14 -6.87
C SER A 8 -57.03 1.06 -6.15
N LEU A 9 -56.13 1.81 -5.51
CA LEU A 9 -55.90 3.27 -5.56
C LEU A 9 -56.51 4.23 -4.51
N LEU A 10 -55.65 5.21 -4.17
CA LEU A 10 -55.86 6.62 -3.78
C LEU A 10 -55.90 7.02 -2.29
N ASN A 11 -54.76 7.57 -1.83
CA ASN A 11 -54.47 9.01 -1.65
C ASN A 11 -55.15 9.84 -0.52
N ASN A 12 -54.43 10.91 -0.15
CA ASN A 12 -54.68 12.03 0.79
C ASN A 12 -54.49 11.73 2.28
N GLY A 13 -53.80 12.55 3.09
CA GLY A 13 -53.16 13.84 2.87
C GLY A 13 -53.05 14.62 4.19
N GLN A 14 -52.10 15.56 4.24
CA GLN A 14 -52.04 16.78 5.06
C GLN A 14 -51.78 16.66 6.59
N THR A 15 -50.59 17.01 7.13
CA THR A 15 -49.93 18.35 7.40
C THR A 15 -50.15 18.83 8.86
N PRO A 16 -49.53 19.92 9.39
CA PRO A 16 -48.44 19.81 10.36
C PRO A 16 -48.61 20.72 11.60
N ASN A 17 -47.53 20.82 12.40
CA ASN A 17 -47.08 22.01 13.13
C ASN A 17 -47.64 22.37 14.53
N HIS A 18 -46.66 22.39 15.45
CA HIS A 18 -46.28 23.50 16.34
C HIS A 18 -46.91 23.65 17.75
N ILE A 19 -46.00 24.17 18.61
CA ILE A 19 -46.18 24.97 19.84
C ILE A 19 -46.07 24.17 21.15
N ARG A 20 -45.33 24.53 22.20
CA ARG A 20 -44.23 25.48 22.49
C ARG A 20 -43.96 25.39 24.01
N GLU A 21 -42.70 25.48 24.40
CA GLU A 21 -42.07 25.97 25.66
C GLU A 21 -42.83 25.92 27.00
N ARG A 22 -42.11 25.56 28.09
CA ARG A 22 -41.59 26.57 29.06
C ARG A 22 -40.70 26.00 30.18
N ASN A 23 -39.54 26.63 30.32
CA ASN A 23 -38.90 27.17 31.54
C ASN A 23 -38.72 26.29 32.80
N GLY A 24 -37.47 25.86 33.01
CA GLY A 24 -36.51 26.45 33.99
C GLY A 24 -36.86 26.49 35.49
N ARG A 25 -36.00 25.88 36.33
CA ARG A 25 -35.11 26.54 37.32
C ARG A 25 -34.40 25.54 38.26
N LYS A 26 -33.27 26.03 38.78
CA LYS A 26 -32.15 25.42 39.52
C LYS A 26 -32.42 25.02 40.99
N CYS A 27 -31.44 24.27 41.53
CA CYS A 27 -31.01 24.14 42.95
C CYS A 27 -31.86 23.17 43.81
N SER A 28 -31.34 22.41 44.78
CA SER A 28 -30.10 22.47 45.55
C SER A 28 -29.79 21.11 46.21
N SER A 29 -28.61 21.04 46.82
CA SER A 29 -27.90 19.96 47.51
C SER A 29 -28.48 19.44 48.84
N SER A 30 -27.98 18.26 49.22
CA SER A 30 -27.64 17.76 50.58
C SER A 30 -28.73 17.30 51.55
N GLY A 31 -28.51 16.11 52.15
CA GLY A 31 -28.87 15.84 53.56
C GLY A 31 -29.71 14.60 53.89
N LEU A 32 -29.02 13.46 54.14
CA LEU A 32 -29.19 12.50 55.25
C LEU A 32 -30.57 12.04 55.78
N LEU A 33 -30.72 10.70 55.77
CA LEU A 33 -31.27 9.79 56.81
C LEU A 33 -32.78 9.72 57.10
N SER A 34 -33.42 8.64 56.64
CA SER A 34 -33.79 7.46 57.47
C SER A 34 -35.05 6.75 56.91
N GLY A 35 -35.08 5.42 56.99
CA GLY A 35 -36.26 4.63 56.66
C GLY A 35 -35.91 3.27 56.06
N ALA A 36 -35.49 2.34 56.90
CA ALA A 36 -35.25 0.96 56.54
C ALA A 36 -36.53 0.26 56.03
N ALA A 37 -36.43 -0.46 54.91
CA ALA A 37 -37.30 -1.60 54.60
C ALA A 37 -36.65 -2.51 53.53
N SER A 38 -35.93 -3.51 54.03
CA SER A 38 -36.06 -4.92 53.61
C SER A 38 -35.62 -5.33 52.20
N LEU A 39 -34.31 -5.37 51.96
CA LEU A 39 -33.72 -6.27 50.95
C LEU A 39 -33.83 -7.71 51.45
N ARG A 40 -34.85 -8.44 50.98
CA ARG A 40 -34.92 -9.91 51.06
C ARG A 40 -33.82 -10.51 50.18
N PHE A 41 -32.59 -10.52 50.66
CA PHE A 41 -31.54 -11.35 50.07
C PHE A 41 -31.86 -12.82 50.36
N SER A 42 -32.02 -13.62 49.31
CA SER A 42 -32.16 -15.07 49.43
C SER A 42 -30.92 -15.61 50.16
N LEU A 43 -31.10 -16.15 51.38
CA LEU A 43 -30.02 -16.78 52.17
C LEU A 43 -29.22 -17.79 51.35
N ARG A 44 -29.88 -18.40 50.36
CA ARG A 44 -29.30 -19.38 49.45
C ARG A 44 -28.32 -18.76 48.44
N GLY A 45 -28.60 -17.54 47.97
CA GLY A 45 -27.70 -16.79 47.08
C GLY A 45 -26.49 -16.22 47.82
N TYR A 46 -26.69 -15.74 49.05
CA TYR A 46 -25.59 -15.32 49.93
C TYR A 46 -24.70 -16.51 50.32
N GLY A 47 -25.31 -17.66 50.65
CA GLY A 47 -24.57 -18.89 50.93
C GLY A 47 -23.76 -19.39 49.73
N PHE A 48 -24.30 -19.33 48.51
CA PHE A 48 -23.56 -19.67 47.30
C PHE A 48 -22.38 -18.71 47.06
N CYS A 49 -22.62 -17.40 47.18
CA CYS A 49 -21.58 -16.39 47.01
C CYS A 49 -20.46 -16.53 48.05
N MET A 50 -20.82 -16.63 49.33
CA MET A 50 -19.84 -16.83 50.41
C MET A 50 -19.12 -18.18 50.29
N GLY A 51 -19.80 -19.22 49.81
CA GLY A 51 -19.19 -20.51 49.50
C GLY A 51 -18.16 -20.42 48.37
N THR A 52 -18.49 -19.75 47.27
CA THR A 52 -17.54 -19.54 46.15
C THR A 52 -16.35 -18.69 46.58
N LEU A 53 -16.59 -17.67 47.40
CA LEU A 53 -15.54 -16.78 47.91
C LEU A 53 -14.63 -17.52 48.90
N PHE A 54 -15.21 -18.38 49.75
CA PHE A 54 -14.44 -19.25 50.64
C PHE A 54 -13.58 -20.25 49.89
N VAL A 55 -14.11 -20.92 48.86
CA VAL A 55 -13.33 -21.85 48.02
C VAL A 55 -12.21 -21.12 47.27
N PHE A 56 -12.47 -19.91 46.77
CA PHE A 56 -11.45 -19.08 46.12
C PHE A 56 -10.35 -18.65 47.11
N CYS A 57 -10.72 -18.20 48.31
CA CYS A 57 -9.78 -17.84 49.37
C CYS A 57 -8.96 -19.04 49.85
N LEU A 58 -9.61 -20.19 50.05
CA LEU A 58 -8.93 -21.44 50.44
C LEU A 58 -7.97 -21.90 49.34
N GLY A 59 -8.38 -21.83 48.06
CA GLY A 59 -7.52 -22.10 46.91
C GLY A 59 -6.31 -21.14 46.85
N SER A 60 -6.50 -19.87 47.16
CA SER A 60 -5.41 -18.88 47.23
C SER A 60 -4.44 -19.14 48.38
N ILE A 61 -4.93 -19.60 49.54
CA ILE A 61 -4.09 -19.96 50.69
C ILE A 61 -3.28 -21.22 50.36
N LEU A 62 -3.91 -22.24 49.75
CA LEU A 62 -3.21 -23.45 49.30
C LEU A 62 -2.19 -23.14 48.20
N TYR A 63 -2.47 -22.20 47.32
CA TYR A 63 -1.52 -21.68 46.32
C TYR A 63 -0.30 -21.02 46.97
N GLN A 64 -0.50 -20.23 48.03
CA GLN A 64 0.57 -19.58 48.78
C GLN A 64 1.40 -20.56 49.63
N LEU A 65 0.76 -21.59 50.22
CA LEU A 65 1.44 -22.60 51.04
C LEU A 65 2.25 -23.61 50.22
N ASN A 66 1.84 -23.90 48.98
CA ASN A 66 2.57 -24.82 48.09
C ASN A 66 3.70 -24.15 47.29
N GLY A 67 4.01 -22.88 47.54
CA GLY A 67 5.15 -22.19 46.94
C GLY A 67 5.05 -21.92 45.43
N GLY A 68 3.86 -22.05 44.83
CA GLY A 68 3.64 -21.74 43.41
C GLY A 68 2.55 -22.57 42.72
N PRO A 69 2.33 -22.33 41.41
CA PRO A 69 1.31 -23.02 40.63
C PRO A 69 1.63 -24.51 40.44
N PRO A 70 0.62 -25.41 40.49
CA PRO A 70 0.79 -26.81 40.13
C PRO A 70 1.29 -26.96 38.68
N GLN A 71 2.08 -27.99 38.38
CA GLN A 71 2.75 -28.17 37.07
C GLN A 71 1.78 -28.13 35.87
N LEU A 72 0.55 -28.61 36.04
CA LEU A 72 -0.49 -28.52 35.01
C LEU A 72 -0.74 -27.08 34.52
N LEU A 73 -0.71 -26.09 35.42
CA LEU A 73 -0.91 -24.68 35.07
C LEU A 73 0.33 -24.07 34.41
N LEU A 74 1.53 -24.57 34.73
CA LEU A 74 2.76 -24.19 34.04
C LEU A 74 2.79 -24.75 32.61
N ASP A 75 2.33 -25.99 32.42
CA ASP A 75 2.23 -26.60 31.09
C ASP A 75 1.18 -25.88 30.22
N ILE A 76 0.02 -25.51 30.79
CA ILE A 76 -1.00 -24.73 30.07
C ILE A 76 -0.47 -23.32 29.71
N ARG A 77 0.35 -22.69 30.57
CA ARG A 77 1.02 -21.41 30.27
C ARG A 77 1.96 -21.53 29.06
N GLN A 78 2.62 -22.67 28.89
CA GLN A 78 3.50 -22.94 27.75
C GLN A 78 2.72 -22.99 26.42
N TYR A 79 1.45 -23.43 26.45
CA TYR A 79 0.58 -23.47 25.27
C TYR A 79 -0.17 -22.16 24.97
N LEU A 80 -0.41 -21.31 25.97
CA LEU A 80 -1.15 -20.05 25.81
C LEU A 80 -0.27 -18.84 25.48
N GLY A 81 1.05 -19.00 25.47
CA GLY A 81 2.00 -17.91 25.24
C GLY A 81 2.17 -17.00 26.47
N GLU A 82 3.30 -16.31 26.55
CA GLU A 82 3.65 -15.42 27.66
C GLU A 82 2.61 -14.29 27.79
N SER A 83 1.76 -14.38 28.82
CA SER A 83 0.85 -13.31 29.21
C SER A 83 1.66 -12.15 29.81
N THR A 84 1.57 -10.98 29.19
CA THR A 84 2.19 -9.72 29.61
C THR A 84 1.71 -9.15 30.94
N PHE A 85 0.81 -9.81 31.67
CA PHE A 85 0.14 -9.21 32.83
C PHE A 85 0.88 -9.35 34.18
N GLN A 86 1.97 -10.13 34.28
CA GLN A 86 2.66 -10.37 35.56
C GLN A 86 4.17 -10.11 35.58
N ASP A 87 4.79 -9.76 34.45
CA ASP A 87 6.25 -9.56 34.36
C ASP A 87 6.69 -8.07 34.43
N ASP A 88 5.78 -7.16 34.77
CA ASP A 88 5.93 -5.69 34.67
C ASP A 88 6.85 -5.04 35.73
N HIS A 89 7.57 -5.82 36.54
CA HIS A 89 8.51 -5.29 37.54
C HIS A 89 9.98 -5.64 37.31
N LYS A 90 10.29 -6.32 36.20
CA LYS A 90 11.64 -6.25 35.65
C LYS A 90 11.65 -5.07 34.71
N PHE A 91 12.64 -4.18 34.84
CA PHE A 91 12.96 -3.24 33.77
C PHE A 91 13.18 -4.09 32.51
N LEU A 92 12.14 -4.21 31.69
CA LEU A 92 12.30 -4.64 30.32
C LEU A 92 13.23 -3.59 29.74
N THR A 93 14.49 -3.96 29.54
CA THR A 93 15.34 -3.20 28.64
C THR A 93 14.48 -3.00 27.41
N PRO A 94 14.24 -1.74 26.97
CA PRO A 94 13.42 -1.52 25.80
C PRO A 94 13.99 -2.45 24.74
N ARG A 95 13.18 -3.41 24.25
CA ARG A 95 13.56 -4.20 23.08
C ARG A 95 13.67 -3.18 21.97
N VAL A 96 14.86 -2.61 21.82
CA VAL A 96 15.27 -1.88 20.64
C VAL A 96 15.09 -2.91 19.55
N LEU A 97 13.98 -2.81 18.80
CA LEU A 97 13.78 -3.63 17.62
C LEU A 97 15.07 -3.52 16.83
N LYS A 98 15.75 -4.65 16.64
CA LYS A 98 17.02 -4.68 15.92
C LYS A 98 16.71 -4.07 14.55
N PHE A 99 17.29 -2.91 14.28
CA PHE A 99 17.01 -2.19 13.05
C PHE A 99 17.25 -3.12 11.87
N PRO A 100 16.37 -3.11 10.85
CA PRO A 100 16.53 -4.02 9.73
C PRO A 100 17.80 -3.66 8.97
N SER A 101 18.84 -4.47 9.12
CA SER A 101 20.16 -4.31 8.51
C SER A 101 20.24 -4.85 7.07
N GLN A 102 19.14 -5.44 6.59
CA GLN A 102 19.02 -6.02 5.26
C GLN A 102 17.83 -5.41 4.53
N VAL A 103 18.08 -4.60 3.51
CA VAL A 103 17.03 -3.95 2.72
C VAL A 103 17.15 -4.37 1.24
N VAL A 104 16.03 -4.71 0.62
CA VAL A 104 15.97 -5.07 -0.81
C VAL A 104 15.03 -4.12 -1.55
N TYR A 105 15.56 -3.47 -2.58
CA TYR A 105 14.79 -2.71 -3.56
C TYR A 105 14.62 -3.53 -4.86
N ASN A 106 13.51 -4.24 -4.99
CA ASN A 106 13.18 -5.03 -6.19
C ASN A 106 12.53 -4.16 -7.27
N ARG A 107 13.34 -3.33 -7.90
CA ARG A 107 12.95 -2.23 -8.80
C ARG A 107 12.01 -2.65 -9.93
N VAL A 108 10.92 -1.91 -10.09
CA VAL A 108 10.07 -1.96 -11.29
C VAL A 108 10.62 -1.01 -12.38
N GLY A 109 10.65 -1.48 -13.63
CA GLY A 109 11.07 -0.68 -14.78
C GLY A 109 10.19 0.55 -14.99
N LYS A 110 10.81 1.67 -15.38
CA LYS A 110 10.15 2.95 -15.73
C LYS A 110 9.37 3.63 -14.59
N CYS A 111 9.62 3.24 -13.34
CA CYS A 111 9.08 3.88 -12.13
C CYS A 111 10.06 4.88 -11.46
N GLY A 112 11.02 5.46 -12.19
CA GLY A 112 12.02 6.38 -11.61
C GLY A 112 13.17 5.68 -10.86
N SER A 113 13.33 4.37 -11.09
CA SER A 113 14.26 3.52 -10.33
C SER A 113 15.74 3.94 -10.47
N ARG A 114 16.15 4.53 -11.60
CA ARG A 114 17.50 5.08 -11.80
C ARG A 114 17.75 6.30 -10.90
N THR A 115 16.79 7.22 -10.87
CA THR A 115 16.81 8.42 -10.01
C THR A 115 16.97 8.01 -8.55
N VAL A 116 16.16 7.04 -8.09
CA VAL A 116 16.25 6.51 -6.73
C VAL A 116 17.60 5.86 -6.46
N VAL A 117 18.17 5.08 -7.39
CA VAL A 117 19.51 4.51 -7.19
C VAL A 117 20.61 5.58 -7.10
N MET A 118 20.50 6.69 -7.83
CA MET A 118 21.43 7.81 -7.66
C MET A 118 21.34 8.43 -6.27
N LEU A 119 20.12 8.56 -5.73
CA LEU A 119 19.90 9.03 -4.35
C LEU A 119 20.50 8.06 -3.34
N LEU A 120 20.27 6.76 -3.53
CA LEU A 120 20.81 5.72 -2.67
C LEU A 120 22.34 5.70 -2.65
N LYS A 121 23.02 6.06 -3.74
CA LYS A 121 24.49 6.19 -3.75
C LYS A 121 24.96 7.28 -2.80
N LEU A 122 24.34 8.47 -2.88
CA LEU A 122 24.65 9.59 -1.99
C LEU A 122 24.34 9.24 -0.53
N LEU A 123 23.23 8.55 -0.28
CA LEU A 123 22.86 8.08 1.06
C LEU A 123 23.80 7.00 1.59
N ALA A 124 24.29 6.09 0.73
CA ALA A 124 25.24 5.05 1.10
C ALA A 124 26.59 5.65 1.52
N GLU A 125 27.05 6.68 0.81
CA GLU A 125 28.25 7.44 1.19
C GLU A 125 28.05 8.16 2.54
N LYS A 126 26.89 8.78 2.74
CA LYS A 126 26.56 9.53 3.96
C LYS A 126 26.41 8.63 5.20
N HIS A 127 25.76 7.48 5.05
CA HIS A 127 25.37 6.60 6.16
C HIS A 127 26.21 5.31 6.26
N HIS A 128 27.20 5.15 5.37
CA HIS A 128 28.16 4.05 5.37
C HIS A 128 27.56 2.63 5.32
N PHE A 129 26.48 2.44 4.53
CA PHE A 129 25.93 1.11 4.26
C PHE A 129 26.37 0.58 2.88
N ASN A 130 26.36 -0.74 2.72
CA ASN A 130 26.74 -1.39 1.48
C ASN A 130 25.59 -1.31 0.44
N LEU A 131 25.74 -0.47 -0.58
CA LEU A 131 24.82 -0.42 -1.72
C LEU A 131 25.28 -1.37 -2.82
N VAL A 132 24.54 -2.45 -3.06
CA VAL A 132 24.88 -3.46 -4.07
C VAL A 132 23.83 -3.46 -5.17
N SER A 133 24.25 -3.18 -6.42
CA SER A 133 23.40 -3.32 -7.60
C SER A 133 23.81 -4.53 -8.41
N SER A 134 22.84 -5.34 -8.81
CA SER A 134 23.10 -6.44 -9.75
C SER A 134 23.53 -5.91 -11.12
N GLU A 135 24.52 -6.54 -11.73
CA GLU A 135 24.90 -6.35 -13.13
C GLU A 135 23.79 -6.83 -14.09
N ILE A 136 23.06 -7.87 -13.69
CA ILE A 136 21.94 -8.42 -14.45
C ILE A 136 20.71 -7.53 -14.25
N HIS A 137 20.36 -6.79 -15.30
CA HIS A 137 19.30 -5.77 -15.27
C HIS A 137 18.04 -6.16 -16.08
N ASN A 138 18.15 -7.11 -17.01
CA ASN A 138 17.09 -7.46 -17.97
C ASN A 138 16.32 -8.74 -17.62
N LYS A 139 16.88 -9.62 -16.77
CA LYS A 139 16.23 -10.88 -16.37
C LYS A 139 15.46 -10.73 -15.07
N THR A 140 14.13 -10.54 -15.18
CA THR A 140 13.21 -10.38 -14.05
C THR A 140 12.62 -11.70 -13.55
N ARG A 141 12.37 -12.65 -14.45
CA ARG A 141 11.86 -14.01 -14.15
C ARG A 141 13.04 -14.95 -14.00
N LEU A 142 13.17 -15.54 -12.82
CA LEU A 142 14.26 -16.45 -12.46
C LEU A 142 13.70 -17.85 -12.23
N SER A 143 14.41 -18.87 -12.68
CA SER A 143 14.13 -20.26 -12.30
C SER A 143 14.34 -20.47 -10.80
N LYS A 144 13.77 -21.53 -10.22
CA LYS A 144 13.92 -21.81 -8.77
C LYS A 144 15.40 -21.89 -8.35
N HIS A 145 16.25 -22.54 -9.16
CA HIS A 145 17.68 -22.64 -8.89
C HIS A 145 18.35 -21.25 -8.88
N GLU A 146 18.03 -20.41 -9.87
CA GLU A 146 18.56 -19.04 -9.94
C GLU A 146 18.07 -18.15 -8.80
N GLN A 147 16.81 -18.33 -8.36
CA GLN A 147 16.30 -17.65 -7.18
C GLN A 147 17.12 -18.02 -5.95
N VAL A 148 17.36 -19.32 -5.72
CA VAL A 148 18.17 -19.80 -4.58
C VAL A 148 19.59 -19.27 -4.63
N ALA A 149 20.24 -19.33 -5.80
CA ALA A 149 21.58 -18.80 -5.98
C ALA A 149 21.62 -17.29 -5.69
N LEU A 150 20.63 -16.54 -6.19
CA LEU A 150 20.52 -15.12 -5.94
C LEU A 150 20.29 -14.80 -4.46
N MET A 151 19.40 -15.52 -3.78
CA MET A 151 19.14 -15.31 -2.34
C MET A 151 20.39 -15.59 -1.51
N LYS A 152 21.13 -16.67 -1.79
CA LYS A 152 22.41 -16.96 -1.14
C LYS A 152 23.44 -15.84 -1.36
N ASN A 153 23.53 -15.33 -2.58
CA ASN A 153 24.43 -14.21 -2.88
C ASN A 153 24.03 -12.94 -2.11
N ILE A 154 22.73 -12.65 -2.00
CA ILE A 154 22.24 -11.49 -1.23
C ILE A 154 22.56 -11.65 0.25
N THR A 155 22.33 -12.83 0.83
CA THR A 155 22.60 -13.10 2.25
C THR A 155 24.09 -13.09 2.59
N SER A 156 24.98 -13.26 1.61
CA SER A 156 26.43 -13.15 1.81
C SER A 156 26.96 -11.71 1.87
N ILE A 157 26.13 -10.70 1.59
CA ILE A 157 26.54 -9.30 1.59
C ILE A 157 26.76 -8.83 3.04
N PRO A 158 27.86 -8.13 3.36
CA PRO A 158 28.08 -7.59 4.69
C PRO A 158 27.00 -6.58 5.10
N GLU A 159 26.43 -6.75 6.29
CA GLU A 159 25.45 -5.84 6.87
C GLU A 159 26.09 -4.57 7.47
N PRO A 160 25.41 -3.40 7.45
CA PRO A 160 24.11 -3.16 6.83
C PRO A 160 24.22 -3.01 5.31
N PHE A 161 23.25 -3.55 4.56
CA PHE A 161 23.22 -3.43 3.11
C PHE A 161 21.86 -3.03 2.54
N LEU A 162 21.90 -2.45 1.35
CA LEU A 162 20.76 -2.25 0.48
C LEU A 162 21.05 -2.87 -0.89
N TYR A 163 20.32 -3.93 -1.22
CA TYR A 163 20.44 -4.62 -2.49
C TYR A 163 19.40 -4.13 -3.49
N THR A 164 19.81 -3.88 -4.74
CA THR A 164 18.91 -3.36 -5.77
C THR A 164 19.02 -4.13 -7.10
N ARG A 165 17.87 -4.59 -7.61
CA ARG A 165 17.79 -5.32 -8.89
C ARG A 165 16.40 -5.20 -9.51
N HIS A 166 16.33 -5.28 -10.85
CA HIS A 166 15.08 -5.53 -11.56
C HIS A 166 14.73 -7.02 -11.48
N VAL A 167 13.97 -7.41 -10.48
CA VAL A 167 13.57 -8.80 -10.22
C VAL A 167 12.18 -8.83 -9.57
N HIS A 168 11.43 -9.91 -9.80
CA HIS A 168 10.20 -10.15 -9.04
C HIS A 168 10.48 -10.43 -7.56
N PHE A 169 9.44 -10.38 -6.73
CA PHE A 169 9.55 -10.70 -5.31
C PHE A 169 10.15 -12.10 -5.11
N LEU A 170 11.08 -12.20 -4.16
CA LEU A 170 11.72 -13.46 -3.77
C LEU A 170 11.34 -13.77 -2.33
N ASN A 171 10.85 -14.99 -2.10
CA ASN A 171 10.47 -15.45 -0.77
C ASN A 171 11.66 -16.17 -0.12
N PHE A 172 12.39 -15.47 0.74
CA PHE A 172 13.55 -15.99 1.47
C PHE A 172 13.10 -16.99 2.55
N THR A 173 11.93 -16.79 3.14
CA THR A 173 11.35 -17.68 4.15
C THR A 173 11.10 -19.08 3.60
N SER A 174 10.79 -19.23 2.31
CA SER A 174 10.66 -20.53 1.65
C SER A 174 11.93 -21.40 1.73
N PHE A 175 13.08 -20.78 1.99
CA PHE A 175 14.38 -21.43 2.12
C PHE A 175 14.96 -21.34 3.53
N LYS A 176 14.14 -21.00 4.54
CA LYS A 176 14.55 -20.80 5.94
C LYS A 176 15.63 -19.72 6.12
N ILE A 177 15.66 -18.75 5.20
CA ILE A 177 16.52 -17.57 5.29
C ILE A 177 15.69 -16.43 5.88
N GLU A 178 16.30 -15.57 6.69
CA GLU A 178 15.67 -14.36 7.19
C GLU A 178 15.20 -13.48 6.01
N GLN A 179 13.96 -13.02 6.08
CA GLN A 179 13.38 -12.20 5.02
C GLN A 179 13.88 -10.77 5.17
N PRO A 180 14.62 -10.22 4.18
CA PRO A 180 15.05 -8.83 4.25
C PRO A 180 13.84 -7.90 4.10
N VAL A 181 13.97 -6.65 4.54
CA VAL A 181 12.92 -5.65 4.37
C VAL A 181 12.85 -5.24 2.91
N TYR A 182 11.68 -5.43 2.30
CA TYR A 182 11.43 -4.99 0.94
C TYR A 182 10.83 -3.60 0.91
N PHE A 183 11.28 -2.79 -0.03
CA PHE A 183 10.51 -1.64 -0.49
C PHE A 183 10.45 -1.61 -2.01
N ASN A 184 9.40 -1.00 -2.54
CA ASN A 184 9.21 -0.86 -3.97
C ASN A 184 8.52 0.46 -4.28
N ILE A 185 8.66 0.90 -5.53
CA ILE A 185 8.07 2.12 -6.05
C ILE A 185 7.41 1.77 -7.37
N ILE A 186 6.10 1.98 -7.42
CA ILE A 186 5.29 1.81 -8.63
C ILE A 186 4.86 3.17 -9.18
N ARG A 187 4.33 3.16 -10.40
CA ARG A 187 3.90 4.34 -11.14
C ARG A 187 2.54 4.05 -11.75
N ASP A 188 1.76 5.10 -11.95
CA ASP A 188 0.53 5.05 -12.75
C ASP A 188 0.74 4.20 -14.02
N PRO A 189 -0.15 3.20 -14.29
CA PRO A 189 0.01 2.22 -15.35
C PRO A 189 0.26 2.84 -16.75
N ILE A 190 -0.57 3.79 -17.16
CA ILE A 190 -0.45 4.45 -18.48
C ILE A 190 0.85 5.25 -18.55
N ASN A 191 1.14 6.06 -17.54
CA ASN A 191 2.36 6.85 -17.51
C ASN A 191 3.63 5.98 -17.53
N ARG A 192 3.60 4.81 -16.87
CA ARG A 192 4.66 3.80 -16.92
C ARG A 192 4.79 3.22 -18.32
N PHE A 193 3.66 2.85 -18.94
CA PHE A 193 3.60 2.30 -20.30
C PHE A 193 4.15 3.29 -21.32
N LEU A 194 3.66 4.53 -21.34
CA LEU A 194 4.12 5.60 -22.23
C LEU A 194 5.60 5.88 -22.03
N SER A 195 6.06 5.95 -20.78
CA SER A 195 7.48 6.13 -20.52
C SER A 195 8.34 4.98 -21.06
N ASN A 196 7.83 3.75 -21.06
CA ASN A 196 8.52 2.61 -21.67
C ASN A 196 8.50 2.70 -23.20
N TYR A 197 7.34 3.00 -23.78
CA TYR A 197 7.12 3.12 -25.22
C TYR A 197 8.10 4.12 -25.87
N PHE A 198 8.20 5.32 -25.30
CA PHE A 198 9.10 6.37 -25.81
C PHE A 198 10.57 6.07 -25.49
N PHE A 199 10.87 5.42 -24.37
CA PHE A 199 12.25 5.05 -24.04
C PHE A 199 12.83 4.04 -25.04
N ARG A 200 12.04 3.06 -25.45
CA ARG A 200 12.47 2.07 -26.45
C ARG A 200 12.73 2.70 -27.83
N ARG A 201 12.11 3.84 -28.14
CA ARG A 201 12.23 4.53 -29.43
C ARG A 201 13.29 5.61 -29.45
N PHE A 202 13.38 6.38 -28.37
CA PHE A 202 14.16 7.61 -28.33
C PHE A 202 15.20 7.64 -27.19
N GLY A 203 15.23 6.63 -26.32
CA GLY A 203 16.18 6.55 -25.22
C GLY A 203 15.89 7.53 -24.08
N ASP A 204 16.94 7.89 -23.36
CA ASP A 204 16.96 8.95 -22.35
C ASP A 204 17.99 10.03 -22.72
N PHE A 205 18.08 11.08 -21.90
CA PHE A 205 18.98 12.22 -22.13
C PHE A 205 20.48 11.87 -22.13
N ARG A 206 20.88 10.62 -21.86
CA ARG A 206 22.29 10.19 -21.90
C ARG A 206 22.76 9.81 -23.31
N GLY A 207 21.85 9.63 -24.28
CA GLY A 207 22.21 9.36 -25.67
C GLY A 207 22.66 10.63 -26.40
N GLU A 208 23.91 10.64 -26.87
CA GLU A 208 24.71 11.79 -27.35
C GLU A 208 24.16 12.59 -28.56
N GLN A 209 22.92 12.41 -29.00
CA GLN A 209 22.43 13.02 -30.26
C GLN A 209 21.12 13.82 -30.16
N PHE A 210 20.44 13.87 -29.02
CA PHE A 210 19.12 14.52 -28.93
C PHE A 210 18.94 15.44 -27.72
N HIS A 211 19.97 16.27 -27.44
CA HIS A 211 20.03 17.17 -26.29
C HIS A 211 19.10 18.40 -26.31
N LEU A 212 18.28 18.62 -27.36
CA LEU A 212 17.57 19.89 -27.54
C LEU A 212 16.03 19.82 -27.56
N LEU A 213 15.41 18.65 -27.49
CA LEU A 213 13.95 18.54 -27.61
C LEU A 213 13.32 18.00 -26.32
N ARG A 214 13.10 18.92 -25.38
CA ARG A 214 12.08 18.69 -24.34
C ARG A 214 10.73 18.65 -25.04
N THR A 215 9.87 17.74 -24.62
CA THR A 215 8.48 17.66 -25.06
C THR A 215 7.78 18.96 -24.69
N PRO A 216 7.44 19.82 -25.67
CA PRO A 216 6.61 20.97 -25.37
C PRO A 216 5.25 20.41 -24.92
N ASN A 217 4.68 20.96 -23.85
CA ASN A 217 3.27 20.79 -23.44
C ASN A 217 2.88 19.67 -22.46
N MET A 218 3.80 18.91 -21.84
CA MET A 218 3.41 18.14 -20.62
C MET A 218 3.48 19.05 -19.39
N LYS A 219 2.30 19.42 -18.85
CA LYS A 219 2.17 20.15 -17.58
C LYS A 219 2.88 19.37 -16.46
N ASP A 220 3.61 20.06 -15.59
CA ASP A 220 4.36 19.42 -14.52
C ASP A 220 3.45 18.67 -13.53
N GLU A 221 2.20 19.11 -13.38
CA GLU A 221 1.18 18.53 -12.51
C GLU A 221 0.85 17.06 -12.84
N GLU A 222 0.97 16.63 -14.11
CA GLU A 222 0.74 15.23 -14.54
C GLU A 222 1.95 14.31 -14.29
N ARG A 223 3.10 14.87 -13.86
CA ARG A 223 4.38 14.16 -13.74
C ARG A 223 4.75 13.70 -12.34
N TYR A 224 3.87 13.82 -11.34
CA TYR A 224 4.26 13.53 -9.97
C TYR A 224 3.87 12.12 -9.54
N LEU A 225 4.87 11.23 -9.57
CA LEU A 225 4.99 10.27 -8.47
C LEU A 225 5.05 11.10 -7.18
N GLU A 226 4.31 10.71 -6.14
CA GLU A 226 4.46 11.23 -4.77
C GLU A 226 5.80 10.75 -4.16
N LEU A 227 6.90 10.85 -4.91
CA LEU A 227 8.21 10.33 -4.54
C LEU A 227 8.74 11.03 -3.30
N GLU A 228 8.47 12.33 -3.15
CA GLU A 228 8.82 13.07 -1.93
C GLU A 228 8.14 12.44 -0.69
N ASP A 229 6.86 12.11 -0.78
CA ASP A 229 6.14 11.46 0.31
C ASP A 229 6.66 10.05 0.58
N VAL A 230 7.02 9.30 -0.48
CA VAL A 230 7.66 7.99 -0.34
C VAL A 230 9.00 8.11 0.39
N LEU A 231 9.84 9.08 0.01
CA LEU A 231 11.13 9.32 0.65
C LEU A 231 10.94 9.75 2.10
N LEU A 232 9.95 10.59 2.39
CA LEU A 232 9.62 11.00 3.75
C LEU A 232 9.18 9.81 4.62
N LEU A 233 8.37 8.89 4.07
CA LEU A 233 8.01 7.65 4.76
C LEU A 233 9.22 6.75 4.98
N LEU A 234 10.09 6.58 3.97
CA LEU A 234 11.30 5.77 4.10
C LEU A 234 12.28 6.35 5.12
N GLU A 235 12.43 7.67 5.16
CA GLU A 235 13.23 8.38 6.15
C GLU A 235 12.72 8.15 7.59
N ARG A 236 11.40 8.03 7.76
CA ARG A 236 10.77 7.78 9.06
C ARG A 236 10.79 6.30 9.48
N LEU A 237 10.67 5.39 8.52
CA LEU A 237 10.62 3.94 8.76
C LEU A 237 12.01 3.29 8.80
N LEU A 238 12.96 3.81 8.02
CA LEU A 238 14.31 3.28 7.84
C LEU A 238 15.37 4.40 7.92
N PRO A 239 15.44 5.13 9.05
CA PRO A 239 16.28 6.33 9.17
C PRO A 239 17.78 6.06 8.95
N GLN A 240 18.27 4.87 9.25
CA GLN A 240 19.67 4.49 9.02
C GLN A 240 20.06 4.47 7.54
N TYR A 241 19.11 4.26 6.64
CA TYR A 241 19.36 4.26 5.19
C TYR A 241 18.94 5.58 4.53
N PHE A 242 17.90 6.23 5.06
CA PHE A 242 17.19 7.31 4.36
C PHE A 242 17.19 8.65 5.10
N SER A 243 17.92 8.82 6.21
CA SER A 243 18.01 10.12 6.90
C SER A 243 18.58 11.22 5.99
N GLY A 244 17.83 12.32 5.83
CA GLY A 244 18.12 13.41 4.90
C GLY A 244 17.86 13.08 3.42
N ALA A 245 17.10 12.01 3.12
CA ALA A 245 16.77 11.66 1.74
C ALA A 245 15.96 12.75 1.04
N VAL A 246 15.00 13.36 1.75
CA VAL A 246 14.16 14.44 1.19
C VAL A 246 15.00 15.70 0.90
N GLU A 247 15.93 16.03 1.79
CA GLU A 247 16.85 17.16 1.61
C GLU A 247 17.72 16.99 0.37
N ILE A 248 18.38 15.83 0.22
CA ILE A 248 19.20 15.52 -0.96
C ILE A 248 18.35 15.54 -2.22
N TYR A 249 17.14 14.97 -2.18
CA TYR A 249 16.23 14.93 -3.32
C TYR A 249 15.83 16.33 -3.82
N LYS A 250 15.63 17.29 -2.92
CA LYS A 250 15.32 18.69 -3.26
C LYS A 250 16.56 19.51 -3.64
N GLY A 251 17.75 19.01 -3.39
CA GLY A 251 19.01 19.68 -3.71
C GLY A 251 19.19 19.95 -5.21
N PRO A 252 19.72 21.12 -5.61
CA PRO A 252 19.84 21.52 -7.01
C PRO A 252 20.70 20.55 -7.83
N ASP A 253 21.75 19.99 -7.24
CA ASP A 253 22.65 19.08 -7.94
C ASP A 253 22.00 17.72 -8.21
N TYR A 254 21.21 17.22 -7.25
CA TYR A 254 20.41 16.03 -7.46
C TYR A 254 19.32 16.26 -8.52
N MET A 255 18.65 17.41 -8.50
CA MET A 255 17.64 17.74 -9.53
C MET A 255 18.23 17.78 -10.94
N LYS A 256 19.47 18.27 -11.12
CA LYS A 256 20.18 18.23 -12.41
C LYS A 256 20.42 16.78 -12.83
N MET A 257 20.92 15.94 -11.92
CA MET A 257 21.18 14.53 -12.17
C MET A 257 19.92 13.72 -12.49
N GLY A 258 18.82 13.98 -11.79
CA GLY A 258 17.53 13.31 -12.00
C GLY A 258 16.98 13.55 -13.40
N LYS A 259 17.17 14.75 -13.97
CA LYS A 259 16.73 15.08 -15.34
C LYS A 259 17.37 14.17 -16.40
N LEU A 260 18.62 13.73 -16.20
CA LEU A 260 19.33 12.85 -17.13
C LEU A 260 18.67 11.46 -17.28
N THR A 261 17.87 11.05 -16.30
CA THR A 261 17.17 9.76 -16.29
C THR A 261 15.81 9.79 -16.99
N SER A 262 15.37 10.99 -17.42
CA SER A 262 14.07 11.18 -18.05
C SER A 262 14.08 10.72 -19.50
N THR A 263 13.00 10.05 -19.90
CA THR A 263 12.77 9.68 -21.30
C THR A 263 12.41 10.90 -22.12
N VAL A 264 13.05 11.05 -23.28
CA VAL A 264 12.89 12.18 -24.21
C VAL A 264 11.67 11.98 -25.13
N ARG A 265 11.20 13.06 -25.77
CA ARG A 265 10.19 13.04 -26.84
C ARG A 265 8.91 12.24 -26.53
N LYS A 266 8.41 12.36 -25.29
CA LYS A 266 7.07 11.93 -24.88
C LYS A 266 5.97 12.82 -25.45
N TYR A 267 5.01 12.20 -26.11
CA TYR A 267 3.79 12.87 -26.52
C TYR A 267 2.63 12.33 -25.68
N THR A 268 1.73 13.21 -25.26
CA THR A 268 0.48 12.78 -24.63
C THR A 268 -0.41 12.18 -25.73
N PRO A 269 -0.88 10.93 -25.60
CA PRO A 269 -1.78 10.32 -26.57
C PRO A 269 -3.09 11.10 -26.71
N THR A 270 -3.83 10.85 -27.78
CA THR A 270 -5.21 11.35 -27.94
C THR A 270 -6.09 10.82 -26.81
N LEU A 271 -7.19 11.52 -26.54
CA LEU A 271 -8.13 11.14 -25.48
C LEU A 271 -8.70 9.73 -25.71
N GLU A 272 -9.06 9.41 -26.95
CA GLU A 272 -9.52 8.08 -27.37
C GLU A 272 -8.46 6.99 -27.08
N ALA A 273 -7.20 7.25 -27.41
CA ALA A 273 -6.12 6.31 -27.12
C ALA A 273 -5.91 6.12 -25.61
N LEU A 274 -6.04 7.18 -24.81
CA LEU A 274 -5.98 7.08 -23.35
C LEU A 274 -7.12 6.22 -22.79
N GLN A 275 -8.34 6.35 -23.31
CA GLN A 275 -9.48 5.53 -22.89
C GLN A 275 -9.27 4.05 -23.22
N VAL A 276 -8.83 3.74 -24.44
CA VAL A 276 -8.52 2.36 -24.84
C VAL A 276 -7.41 1.77 -23.97
N LEU A 277 -6.34 2.53 -23.70
CA LEU A 277 -5.26 2.10 -22.81
C LEU A 277 -5.78 1.86 -21.39
N TYR A 278 -6.64 2.74 -20.88
CA TYR A 278 -7.22 2.60 -19.55
C TYR A 278 -8.02 1.30 -19.42
N HIS A 279 -8.94 1.04 -20.35
CA HIS A 279 -9.73 -0.19 -20.37
C HIS A 279 -8.86 -1.45 -20.46
N ARG A 280 -7.83 -1.44 -21.33
CA ARG A 280 -6.91 -2.56 -21.50
C ARG A 280 -5.99 -2.80 -20.29
N MET A 281 -5.79 -1.79 -19.44
CA MET A 281 -4.93 -1.85 -18.25
C MET A 281 -5.75 -1.84 -16.95
N SER A 282 -7.01 -2.30 -17.00
CA SER A 282 -7.93 -2.28 -15.86
C SER A 282 -7.38 -3.02 -14.63
N TYR A 283 -6.79 -4.20 -14.82
CA TYR A 283 -6.17 -4.97 -13.74
C TYR A 283 -4.95 -4.27 -13.13
N GLU A 284 -4.13 -3.61 -13.96
CA GLU A 284 -3.00 -2.81 -13.48
C GLU A 284 -3.48 -1.59 -12.67
N TYR A 285 -4.59 -0.98 -13.08
CA TYR A 285 -5.20 0.11 -12.33
C TYR A 285 -5.82 -0.36 -11.01
N GLU A 286 -6.47 -1.52 -10.99
CA GLU A 286 -6.97 -2.13 -9.76
C GLU A 286 -5.83 -2.32 -8.76
N PHE A 287 -4.73 -2.94 -9.18
CA PHE A 287 -3.55 -3.12 -8.34
C PHE A 287 -2.90 -1.79 -7.94
N TYR A 288 -2.73 -0.86 -8.87
CA TYR A 288 -2.13 0.45 -8.61
C TYR A 288 -2.95 1.25 -7.58
N ASN A 289 -4.27 1.30 -7.75
CA ASN A 289 -5.18 2.00 -6.85
C ASN A 289 -5.17 1.35 -5.46
N PHE A 290 -5.19 0.02 -5.38
CA PHE A 290 -5.04 -0.68 -4.11
C PHE A 290 -3.76 -0.25 -3.37
N ILE A 291 -2.61 -0.27 -4.05
CA ILE A 291 -1.33 0.12 -3.45
C ILE A 291 -1.30 1.61 -3.08
N ARG A 292 -1.85 2.48 -3.93
CA ARG A 292 -1.98 3.92 -3.65
C ARG A 292 -2.79 4.16 -2.39
N ASP A 293 -3.92 3.48 -2.25
CA ASP A 293 -4.80 3.64 -1.09
C ASP A 293 -4.12 3.13 0.19
N GLN A 294 -3.37 2.01 0.12
CA GLN A 294 -2.53 1.53 1.24
C GLN A 294 -1.43 2.54 1.60
N PHE A 295 -0.79 3.15 0.61
CA PHE A 295 0.22 4.18 0.82
C PHE A 295 -0.36 5.41 1.52
N HIS A 296 -1.51 5.91 1.08
CA HIS A 296 -2.20 7.03 1.72
C HIS A 296 -2.73 6.70 3.12
N LEU A 297 -3.15 5.45 3.35
CA LEU A 297 -3.48 4.96 4.70
C LEU A 297 -2.25 4.98 5.61
N LEU A 298 -1.10 4.49 5.14
CA LEU A 298 0.16 4.50 5.89
C LEU A 298 0.63 5.93 6.20
N LYS A 299 0.57 6.82 5.21
CA LYS A 299 0.88 8.25 5.36
C LYS A 299 0.04 8.90 6.48
N ARG A 300 -1.27 8.63 6.50
CA ARG A 300 -2.17 9.10 7.56
C ARG A 300 -1.84 8.52 8.93
N LYS A 301 -1.55 7.21 9.02
CA LYS A 301 -1.20 6.54 10.29
C LYS A 301 0.06 7.12 10.95
N ILE A 302 1.01 7.59 10.14
CA ILE A 302 2.28 8.19 10.62
C ILE A 302 2.12 9.71 10.90
N GLY A 303 0.91 10.26 10.71
CA GLY A 303 0.59 11.66 11.00
C GLY A 303 1.07 12.64 9.91
N LEU A 304 1.36 12.17 8.71
CA LEU A 304 1.73 13.03 7.59
C LEU A 304 0.46 13.58 6.91
N LYS A 305 0.40 14.90 6.72
CA LYS A 305 -0.72 15.55 6.03
C LYS A 305 -0.70 15.14 4.55
N SER A 306 -1.80 14.54 4.08
CA SER A 306 -2.03 14.33 2.65
C SER A 306 -2.63 15.62 2.09
N GLU A 307 -1.94 16.25 1.15
CA GLU A 307 -2.67 17.07 0.18
C GLU A 307 -3.51 16.10 -0.63
N ALA A 308 -4.83 16.15 -0.49
CA ALA A 308 -5.72 15.38 -1.33
C ALA A 308 -5.61 15.94 -2.75
N ARG A 309 -4.85 15.27 -3.62
CA ARG A 309 -4.83 15.61 -5.05
C ARG A 309 -5.82 14.71 -5.78
N PRO A 310 -6.69 15.28 -6.63
CA PRO A 310 -7.61 14.47 -7.42
C PRO A 310 -6.81 13.49 -8.30
N PRO A 311 -7.36 12.29 -8.58
CA PRO A 311 -6.73 11.36 -9.51
C PRO A 311 -6.50 12.03 -10.86
N ALA A 312 -5.45 11.61 -11.58
CA ALA A 312 -5.10 12.16 -12.89
C ALA A 312 -6.23 12.03 -13.93
N TYR A 313 -7.20 11.15 -13.68
CA TYR A 313 -8.38 10.92 -14.51
C TYR A 313 -9.63 10.96 -13.63
N SER A 314 -10.67 11.71 -14.04
CA SER A 314 -11.92 11.82 -13.28
C SER A 314 -12.74 10.53 -13.37
N PRO A 315 -13.65 10.25 -12.41
CA PRO A 315 -14.56 9.12 -12.52
C PRO A 315 -15.45 9.15 -13.77
N GLU A 316 -15.74 10.33 -14.34
CA GLU A 316 -16.49 10.43 -15.61
C GLU A 316 -15.74 9.79 -16.78
N PHE A 317 -14.41 9.89 -16.81
CA PHE A 317 -13.54 9.21 -17.79
C PHE A 317 -13.70 7.68 -17.81
N LEU A 318 -14.15 7.08 -16.69
CA LEU A 318 -14.37 5.63 -16.55
C LEU A 318 -15.70 5.16 -17.13
N HIS A 319 -16.66 6.06 -17.30
CA HIS A 319 -18.07 5.71 -17.54
C HIS A 319 -18.51 5.87 -19.00
N GLU A 320 -17.74 6.58 -19.83
CA GLU A 320 -18.23 7.12 -21.11
C GLU A 320 -18.22 6.14 -22.31
N LEU A 321 -17.71 4.90 -22.18
CA LEU A 321 -17.65 3.96 -23.31
C LEU A 321 -18.12 2.53 -23.06
N SER A 322 -18.79 2.25 -21.92
CA SER A 322 -19.57 1.01 -21.81
C SER A 322 -20.66 0.88 -22.90
N ILE A 323 -20.93 1.96 -23.65
CA ILE A 323 -21.98 2.06 -24.67
C ILE A 323 -21.46 1.95 -26.12
N ARG A 324 -20.14 1.90 -26.38
CA ARG A 324 -19.63 1.74 -27.76
C ARG A 324 -18.51 0.72 -27.83
N THR A 325 -18.90 -0.55 -27.83
CA THR A 325 -18.07 -1.59 -28.44
C THR A 325 -18.52 -1.65 -29.91
N PRO A 326 -17.70 -1.25 -30.90
CA PRO A 326 -17.98 -1.62 -32.28
C PRO A 326 -17.95 -3.15 -32.36
N GLU A 327 -18.95 -3.74 -33.01
CA GLU A 327 -18.95 -5.18 -33.29
C GLU A 327 -17.68 -5.55 -34.09
N PRO A 328 -17.19 -6.81 -33.96
CA PRO A 328 -16.06 -7.26 -34.75
C PRO A 328 -16.38 -7.07 -36.24
N LEU A 329 -15.45 -6.49 -37.00
CA LEU A 329 -15.54 -6.50 -38.45
C LEU A 329 -15.38 -7.96 -38.90
N ASP A 330 -16.36 -8.47 -39.66
CA ASP A 330 -16.29 -9.79 -40.29
C ASP A 330 -15.05 -9.82 -41.22
N GLU A 331 -14.06 -10.64 -40.89
CA GLU A 331 -12.74 -10.71 -41.55
C GLU A 331 -12.78 -11.38 -42.95
N ASP A 332 -13.95 -11.60 -43.56
CA ASP A 332 -14.08 -12.51 -44.71
C ASP A 332 -14.27 -11.83 -46.08
N GLU A 333 -14.44 -10.51 -46.20
CA GLU A 333 -14.65 -9.86 -47.52
C GLU A 333 -13.49 -8.99 -48.03
N GLU A 334 -12.47 -8.70 -47.22
CA GLU A 334 -11.37 -7.79 -47.63
C GLU A 334 -10.12 -8.52 -48.18
N LEU A 335 -10.05 -9.85 -48.08
CA LEU A 335 -8.89 -10.62 -48.55
C LEU A 335 -8.89 -10.89 -50.07
N ASP A 336 -10.05 -10.85 -50.72
CA ASP A 336 -10.15 -11.15 -52.16
C ASP A 336 -9.76 -9.96 -53.05
N ASN A 337 -10.01 -8.72 -52.60
CA ASN A 337 -9.66 -7.53 -53.38
C ASN A 337 -8.16 -7.16 -53.30
N ALA A 338 -7.45 -7.60 -52.26
CA ALA A 338 -6.02 -7.30 -52.09
C ALA A 338 -5.09 -8.21 -52.92
N LEU A 339 -5.60 -9.33 -53.45
CA LEU A 339 -4.82 -10.29 -54.24
C LEU A 339 -4.82 -9.98 -55.74
N GLU A 340 -5.79 -9.21 -56.25
CA GLU A 340 -5.80 -8.78 -57.66
C GLU A 340 -4.85 -7.58 -57.92
N ASP A 341 -4.72 -6.65 -56.98
CA ASP A 341 -3.90 -5.44 -57.14
C ASP A 341 -2.38 -5.68 -57.02
N ALA A 342 -1.94 -6.81 -56.46
CA ALA A 342 -0.53 -7.14 -56.30
C ALA A 342 0.15 -7.62 -57.61
N ASN A 343 -0.63 -7.97 -58.65
CA ASN A 343 -0.12 -8.50 -59.92
C ASN A 343 0.05 -7.46 -61.03
N SER A 344 -0.16 -6.16 -60.75
CA SER A 344 -0.10 -5.09 -61.76
C SER A 344 1.02 -4.06 -61.52
N TRP A 345 2.26 -4.52 -61.35
CA TRP A 345 3.44 -3.65 -61.50
C TRP A 345 4.23 -4.04 -62.75
N PRO A 346 4.41 -3.15 -63.75
CA PRO A 346 5.20 -3.46 -64.93
C PRO A 346 6.69 -3.40 -64.58
N ILE A 347 7.40 -4.47 -64.94
CA ILE A 347 8.86 -4.50 -65.03
C ILE A 347 9.28 -3.59 -66.18
N GLN A 348 10.12 -2.59 -65.92
CA GLN A 348 10.81 -1.85 -66.97
C GLN A 348 12.32 -1.88 -66.71
N MET A 349 13.02 -2.39 -67.74
CA MET A 349 14.47 -2.57 -67.85
C MET A 349 15.25 -1.26 -67.83
#